data_AF-A0A351CXF6-F1
#
_entry.id   AF-A0A351CXF6-F1
#
_cell.length_a   1.000
_cell.length_b   1.000
_cell.length_c   1.000
_cell.angle_alpha   90.00
_cell.angle_beta   90.00
_cell.angle_gamma   90.00
#
_symmetry.space_group_name_H-M   'P 1'
#
loop_
_entity.id
_entity.type
_entity.pdbx_description
1 polymer ?
#
loop_
_entity_poly.entity_id
_entity_poly.type
_entity_poly.pdbx_seq_one_letter_code
_entity_poly.pdbx_strand_id
1 'polypeptide(L)'
;MSKDNKLTPYLENISEATAACLLTMVQGNLLVLGISHWIIASQTGIVAGLIASTALLLAKTDKRWLVSLVLGLVTAVVDFYIHPGMFGSVATEAIVTGIAAAFLSYSIGTIVRLLRRRKRA
;
A
#
# COMPACT_ATOMS: atom_id res chain seq x y z
N MET A 1 -11.97 -15.26 6.81
CA MET A 1 -10.58 -15.74 6.93
C MET A 1 -10.49 -17.20 6.51
N SER A 2 -9.37 -17.63 5.91
CA SER A 2 -9.04 -19.05 5.72
C SER A 2 -7.55 -19.23 5.98
N LYS A 3 -7.26 -20.03 7.02
CA LYS A 3 -5.96 -20.47 7.57
C LYS A 3 -4.96 -19.37 7.95
N ASP A 4 -4.87 -19.19 9.25
CA ASP A 4 -4.14 -18.15 9.96
C ASP A 4 -2.62 -18.35 9.90
N ASN A 5 -1.96 -17.57 9.05
CA ASN A 5 -0.60 -17.12 9.32
C ASN A 5 -0.69 -15.64 9.69
N LYS A 6 -0.21 -15.27 10.88
CA LYS A 6 -0.20 -13.86 11.35
C LYS A 6 0.51 -12.90 10.39
N LEU A 7 1.28 -13.44 9.44
CA LEU A 7 2.08 -12.72 8.44
C LEU A 7 1.30 -12.27 7.19
N THR A 8 0.16 -12.89 6.89
CA THR A 8 -0.65 -12.56 5.70
C THR A 8 -1.01 -11.08 5.59
N PRO A 9 -1.55 -10.40 6.63
CA PRO A 9 -1.88 -8.98 6.53
C PRO A 9 -0.65 -8.10 6.31
N TYR A 10 0.51 -8.50 6.87
CA TYR A 10 1.76 -7.78 6.64
C TYR A 10 2.21 -7.88 5.19
N LEU A 11 2.20 -9.08 4.61
CA LEU A 11 2.60 -9.28 3.22
C LEU A 11 1.66 -8.56 2.24
N GLU A 12 0.34 -8.64 2.48
CA GLU A 12 -0.66 -7.92 1.67
C GLU A 12 -0.39 -6.41 1.73
N ASN A 13 -0.38 -5.82 2.93
CA ASN A 13 -0.21 -4.37 3.11
C ASN A 13 1.16 -3.86 2.60
N ILE A 14 2.25 -4.60 2.84
CA ILE A 14 3.59 -4.23 2.34
C ILE A 14 3.60 -4.25 0.81
N SER A 15 3.06 -5.30 0.18
CA SER A 15 3.06 -5.42 -1.28
C SER A 15 2.19 -4.35 -1.95
N GLU A 16 1.03 -4.03 -1.36
CA GLU A 16 0.11 -3.02 -1.85
C GLU A 16 0.71 -1.60 -1.74
N ALA A 17 1.32 -1.28 -0.60
CA ALA A 17 2.01 0.00 -0.42
C ALA A 17 3.22 0.12 -1.37
N THR A 18 4.05 -0.92 -1.48
CA THR A 18 5.22 -0.94 -2.39
C THR A 18 4.79 -0.72 -3.85
N ALA A 19 3.75 -1.42 -4.31
CA ALA A 19 3.27 -1.30 -5.68
C ALA A 19 2.67 0.08 -5.97
N ALA A 20 1.92 0.66 -5.02
CA ALA A 20 1.38 2.00 -5.15
C ALA A 20 2.47 3.07 -5.22
N CYS A 21 3.49 2.98 -4.36
CA CYS A 21 4.68 3.83 -4.39
C CYS A 21 5.40 3.74 -5.74
N LEU A 22 5.64 2.53 -6.25
CA LEU A 22 6.28 2.32 -7.55
C LEU A 22 5.50 2.95 -8.70
N LEU A 23 4.18 2.73 -8.75
CA LEU A 23 3.31 3.27 -9.80
C LEU A 23 3.29 4.80 -9.82
N THR A 24 3.31 5.41 -8.64
CA THR A 24 3.22 6.87 -8.49
C THR A 24 4.56 7.56 -8.73
N MET A 25 5.68 6.99 -8.27
CA MET A 25 7.03 7.49 -8.56
C MET A 25 7.32 7.55 -10.07
N VAL A 26 6.87 6.57 -10.84
CA VAL A 26 7.06 6.56 -12.30
C VAL A 26 5.91 7.19 -13.08
N GLN A 27 4.92 7.78 -12.38
CA GLN A 27 3.74 8.43 -12.98
C GLN A 27 3.02 7.51 -13.99
N GLY A 28 3.01 6.20 -13.73
CA GLY A 28 2.45 5.19 -14.62
C GLY A 28 3.33 4.77 -15.81
N ASN A 29 4.49 5.39 -16.03
CA ASN A 29 5.44 4.98 -17.06
C ASN A 29 6.47 3.97 -16.53
N LEU A 30 6.11 2.69 -16.58
CA LEU A 30 6.95 1.58 -16.11
C LEU A 30 8.27 1.41 -16.90
N LEU A 31 8.48 2.12 -18.00
CA LEU A 31 9.75 2.08 -18.75
C LEU A 31 10.85 2.91 -18.07
N VAL A 32 10.49 3.84 -17.18
CA VAL A 32 11.43 4.72 -16.44
C VAL A 32 11.85 4.10 -15.10
N LEU A 33 11.33 2.92 -14.81
CA LEU A 33 11.52 2.21 -13.56
C LEU A 33 12.99 1.79 -13.42
N GLY A 34 13.61 2.19 -12.33
CA GLY A 34 15.04 2.05 -12.07
C GLY A 34 15.30 1.43 -10.71
N ILE A 35 16.56 1.07 -10.45
CA ILE A 35 16.95 0.46 -9.16
C ILE A 35 16.70 1.42 -7.99
N SER A 36 16.91 2.73 -8.19
CA SER A 36 16.60 3.76 -7.19
C SER A 36 15.12 3.77 -6.80
N HIS A 37 14.22 3.72 -7.79
CA HIS A 37 12.77 3.66 -7.57
C HIS A 37 12.38 2.41 -6.76
N TRP A 38 12.99 1.26 -7.08
CA TRP A 38 12.76 0.02 -6.32
C TRP A 38 13.21 0.11 -4.87
N ILE A 39 14.37 0.71 -4.60
CA ILE A 39 14.90 0.86 -3.24
C ILE A 39 13.97 1.72 -2.40
N ILE A 40 13.60 2.90 -2.91
CA ILE A 40 12.75 3.84 -2.18
C ILE A 40 11.35 3.24 -1.98
N ALA A 41 10.74 2.69 -3.03
CA ALA A 41 9.42 2.07 -2.92
C ALA A 41 9.41 0.86 -1.96
N SER A 42 10.48 0.07 -1.92
CA SER A 42 10.60 -1.04 -0.97
C SER A 42 10.74 -0.55 0.46
N GLN A 43 11.54 0.50 0.70
CA GLN A 43 11.66 1.12 2.02
C GLN A 43 10.32 1.70 2.49
N THR A 44 9.66 2.50 1.64
CA THR A 44 8.33 3.07 1.93
C THR A 44 7.30 1.97 2.17
N GLY A 45 7.24 0.95 1.31
CA GLY A 45 6.27 -0.13 1.43
C GLY A 45 6.47 -1.02 2.65
N ILE A 46 7.71 -1.34 3.02
CA ILE A 46 8.01 -2.11 4.24
C ILE A 46 7.59 -1.32 5.49
N VAL A 47 8.02 -0.05 5.59
CA VAL A 47 7.73 0.79 6.75
C VAL A 47 6.22 1.06 6.86
N ALA A 48 5.58 1.45 5.76
CA ALA A 48 4.15 1.73 5.73
C ALA A 48 3.30 0.48 6.00
N GLY A 49 3.64 -0.65 5.37
CA GLY A 49 2.94 -1.91 5.56
C GLY A 49 3.07 -2.45 6.98
N LEU A 50 4.24 -2.31 7.64
CA LEU A 50 4.42 -2.65 9.04
C LEU A 50 3.57 -1.77 9.96
N ILE A 51 3.62 -0.45 9.80
CA ILE A 51 2.86 0.50 10.62
C ILE A 51 1.35 0.29 10.43
N ALA A 52 0.87 0.17 9.19
CA ALA A 52 -0.53 -0.06 8.90
C ALA A 52 -1.03 -1.40 9.48
N SER A 53 -0.25 -2.48 9.29
CA SER A 53 -0.62 -3.80 9.81
C SER A 53 -0.66 -3.84 11.33
N THR A 54 0.33 -3.24 11.99
CA THR A 54 0.36 -3.14 13.46
C THR A 54 -0.80 -2.29 13.99
N ALA A 55 -1.09 -1.14 13.37
CA ALA A 55 -2.23 -0.30 13.72
C ALA A 55 -3.57 -1.03 13.59
N LEU A 56 -3.77 -1.77 12.49
CA LEU A 56 -4.99 -2.54 12.25
C LEU A 56 -5.16 -3.70 13.24
N LEU A 57 -4.06 -4.37 13.59
CA LEU A 57 -4.06 -5.42 14.61
C LEU A 57 -4.38 -4.86 16.01
N LEU A 58 -3.81 -3.72 16.38
CA LEU A 58 -4.11 -3.04 17.65
C LEU A 58 -5.56 -2.57 17.71
N ALA A 59 -6.09 -2.05 16.60
CA ALA A 59 -7.49 -1.65 16.47
C ALA A 59 -8.46 -2.85 16.41
N LYS A 60 -7.94 -4.09 16.34
CA LYS A 60 -8.70 -5.34 16.20
C LYS A 60 -9.78 -5.24 15.11
N THR A 61 -9.45 -4.57 14.01
CA THR A 61 -10.41 -4.31 12.93
C THR A 61 -9.94 -4.93 11.63
N ASP A 62 -10.85 -5.63 10.97
CA ASP A 62 -10.69 -6.22 9.65
C ASP A 62 -11.62 -5.54 8.62
N LYS A 63 -12.24 -4.41 9.02
CA LYS A 63 -13.10 -3.61 8.16
C LYS A 63 -12.29 -3.08 6.98
N ARG A 64 -12.62 -3.55 5.78
CA ARG A 64 -11.82 -3.30 4.58
C ARG A 64 -11.61 -1.83 4.23
N TRP A 65 -12.65 -1.02 4.45
CA TRP A 65 -12.56 0.42 4.24
C TRP A 65 -11.56 1.08 5.22
N LEU A 66 -11.50 0.59 6.46
CA LEU A 66 -10.48 1.00 7.45
C LEU A 66 -9.09 0.51 7.04
N VAL A 67 -8.96 -0.73 6.55
CA VAL A 67 -7.67 -1.25 6.04
C VAL A 67 -7.12 -0.36 4.92
N SER A 68 -7.92 -0.09 3.89
CA SER A 68 -7.50 0.76 2.77
C SER A 68 -7.21 2.20 3.20
N LEU A 69 -8.00 2.75 4.12
CA LEU A 69 -7.82 4.13 4.60
C LEU A 69 -6.56 4.26 5.45
N VAL A 70 -6.34 3.34 6.39
CA VAL A 70 -5.13 3.31 7.22
C VAL A 70 -3.90 3.09 6.36
N LEU A 71 -3.93 2.13 5.44
CA LEU A 71 -2.80 1.88 4.55
C LEU A 71 -2.48 3.10 3.67
N GLY A 72 -3.49 3.74 3.08
CA GLY A 72 -3.30 4.94 2.26
C GLY A 72 -2.72 6.12 3.04
N LEU A 73 -3.26 6.42 4.23
CA LEU A 73 -2.77 7.51 5.08
C LEU A 73 -1.33 7.25 5.55
N VAL A 74 -1.05 6.04 6.03
CA VAL A 74 0.29 5.68 6.48
C VAL A 74 1.27 5.72 5.30
N THR A 75 0.88 5.23 4.13
CA THR A 75 1.74 5.27 2.94
C THR A 75 2.06 6.70 2.54
N ALA A 76 1.08 7.62 2.51
CA ALA A 76 1.34 9.03 2.22
C ALA A 76 2.34 9.65 3.21
N VAL A 77 2.16 9.40 4.50
CA VAL A 77 3.04 9.95 5.55
C VAL A 77 4.45 9.40 5.39
N VAL A 78 4.60 8.09 5.20
CA VAL A 78 5.93 7.46 5.06
C VAL A 78 6.61 7.90 3.77
N ASP A 79 5.86 7.99 2.66
CA ASP A 79 6.38 8.45 1.37
C ASP A 79 6.92 9.89 1.46
N PHE A 80 6.20 10.77 2.16
CA PHE A 80 6.64 12.14 2.41
C PHE A 80 7.99 12.24 3.15
N TYR A 81 8.27 11.32 4.07
CA TYR A 81 9.52 11.32 4.83
C TYR A 81 10.68 10.60 4.14
N ILE A 82 10.40 9.58 3.33
CA ILE A 82 11.42 8.73 2.71
C ILE A 82 11.80 9.23 1.31
N HIS A 83 10.85 9.78 0.55
CA HIS A 83 11.09 10.23 -0.82
C HIS A 83 11.45 11.74 -0.82
N PRO A 84 12.71 12.12 -1.10
CA PRO A 84 13.03 13.51 -1.40
C PRO A 84 12.40 13.83 -2.75
N GLY A 85 11.21 14.45 -2.72
CA GLY A 85 10.37 14.64 -3.92
C GLY A 85 11.15 15.25 -5.08
N MET A 86 10.94 14.69 -6.28
CA MET A 86 11.65 15.11 -7.50
C MET A 86 10.77 15.95 -8.43
N PHE A 87 9.44 15.94 -8.28
CA PHE A 87 8.54 16.78 -9.08
C PHE A 87 7.52 17.54 -8.21
N GLY A 88 7.60 18.88 -8.22
CA GLY A 88 6.61 19.75 -7.59
C GLY A 88 6.70 19.83 -6.06
N SER A 89 5.57 20.08 -5.39
CA SER A 89 5.54 20.08 -3.92
C SER A 89 5.53 18.63 -3.42
N VAL A 90 6.54 18.25 -2.61
CA VAL A 90 6.70 16.91 -2.03
C VAL A 90 5.41 16.38 -1.39
N ALA A 91 4.58 17.27 -0.85
CA ALA A 91 3.29 16.93 -0.26
C ALA A 91 2.27 16.43 -1.29
N THR A 92 2.26 16.95 -2.52
CA THR A 92 1.32 16.52 -3.56
C THR A 92 1.62 15.11 -4.04
N GLU A 93 2.90 14.77 -4.25
CA GLU A 93 3.32 13.41 -4.63
C GLU A 93 2.89 12.42 -3.56
N ALA A 94 3.21 12.69 -2.30
CA ALA A 94 2.84 11.85 -1.16
C ALA A 94 1.32 11.62 -1.04
N ILE A 95 0.51 12.66 -1.26
CA ILE A 95 -0.96 12.53 -1.23
C ILE A 95 -1.44 11.61 -2.36
N VAL A 96 -0.91 11.78 -3.58
CA VAL A 96 -1.26 10.93 -4.73
C VAL A 96 -0.83 9.48 -4.47
N THR A 97 0.36 9.26 -3.91
CA THR A 97 0.85 7.94 -3.47
C THR A 97 -0.11 7.29 -2.47
N GLY A 98 -0.55 8.03 -1.45
CA GLY A 98 -1.51 7.52 -0.47
C GLY A 98 -2.87 7.18 -1.05
N ILE A 99 -3.39 8.01 -1.96
CA ILE A 99 -4.65 7.74 -2.66
C ILE A 99 -4.52 6.50 -3.54
N ALA A 100 -3.41 6.38 -4.29
CA ALA A 100 -3.13 5.20 -5.10
C ALA A 100 -3.05 3.94 -4.24
N ALA A 101 -2.38 3.99 -3.08
CA ALA A 101 -2.29 2.88 -2.14
C ALA A 101 -3.66 2.48 -1.57
N ALA A 102 -4.48 3.45 -1.16
CA ALA A 102 -5.84 3.18 -0.69
C ALA A 102 -6.69 2.51 -1.77
N PHE A 103 -6.60 3.01 -3.01
CA PHE A 103 -7.34 2.47 -4.14
C PHE A 103 -6.88 1.06 -4.52
N LEU A 104 -5.56 0.81 -4.56
CA LEU A 104 -4.97 -0.49 -4.86
C LEU A 104 -5.41 -1.53 -3.82
N SER A 105 -5.31 -1.17 -2.54
CA SER A 105 -5.71 -2.02 -1.41
C SER A 105 -7.20 -2.36 -1.43
N TYR A 106 -8.05 -1.35 -1.67
CA TYR A 106 -9.48 -1.57 -1.78
C TYR A 106 -9.84 -2.47 -2.97
N SER A 107 -9.17 -2.27 -4.12
CA SER A 107 -9.41 -3.03 -5.34
C SER A 107 -8.96 -4.48 -5.22
N ILE A 108 -7.71 -4.72 -4.78
CA ILE A 108 -7.16 -6.06 -4.53
C ILE A 108 -8.01 -6.76 -3.46
N GLY A 109 -8.33 -6.05 -2.37
CA GLY A 109 -9.22 -6.56 -1.35
C GLY A 109 -10.58 -7.03 -1.91
N THR A 110 -11.21 -6.21 -2.74
CA THR A 110 -12.50 -6.54 -3.36
C THR A 110 -12.39 -7.72 -4.32
N ILE A 111 -11.38 -7.74 -5.19
CA ILE A 111 -11.14 -8.82 -6.16
C ILE A 111 -10.89 -10.16 -5.44
N VAL A 112 -10.01 -10.18 -4.43
CA VAL A 112 -9.74 -11.39 -3.63
C VAL A 112 -11.02 -11.90 -2.96
N ARG A 113 -11.90 -11.00 -2.51
CA ARG A 113 -13.21 -11.38 -1.93
C ARG A 113 -14.12 -12.01 -2.97
N LEU A 114 -14.19 -11.44 -4.17
CA LEU A 114 -15.02 -11.93 -5.27
C LEU A 114 -14.52 -13.30 -5.76
N LEU A 115 -13.22 -13.46 -5.96
CA LEU A 115 -12.61 -14.72 -6.38
C LEU A 115 -12.82 -15.83 -5.33
N ARG A 116 -12.75 -15.50 -4.04
CA ARG A 116 -13.06 -16.46 -2.96
C ARG A 116 -14.54 -16.81 -2.87
N ARG A 117 -15.45 -15.88 -3.20
CA ARG A 117 -16.89 -16.20 -3.33
C ARG A 117 -17.12 -17.15 -4.50
N ARG A 118 -16.46 -16.93 -5.64
CA ARG A 118 -16.56 -17.78 -6.83
C ARG A 118 -16.00 -19.19 -6.63
N LYS A 119 -14.97 -19.37 -5.79
CA LYS A 119 -14.41 -20.70 -5.44
C LYS A 119 -15.23 -21.47 -4.39
N ARG A 120 -16.23 -20.85 -3.74
CA ARG A 120 -17.09 -21.47 -2.73
C ARG A 120 -18.52 -21.75 -3.23
N ALA A 121 -18.84 -21.34 -4.45
CA ALA A 121 -20.06 -21.66 -5.18
C ALA A 121 -19.75 -22.79 -6.18
#